data_AF-A0A1D9QCD7-F1
#
_entry.id   AF-A0A1D9QCD7-F1
#
_cell.length_a   1.000
_cell.length_b   1.000
_cell.length_c   1.000
_cell.angle_alpha   90.00
_cell.angle_beta   90.00
_cell.angle_gamma   90.00
#
_symmetry.space_group_name_H-M   'P 1'
#
loop_
_entity.id
_entity.type
_entity.pdbx_description
1 polymer ?
#
loop_
_entity_poly.entity_id
_entity_poly.type
_entity_poly.pdbx_seq_one_letter_code
_entity_poly.pdbx_strand_id
1 'polypeptide(L)'
;MLLSTGKILKGKKGSYQLLEVLKVSTVFKAQSLHINAVRIPPIFTVLKNAFDDQKIALTRERDNYKLDAIASNPYFRSLLDVVENEREFENDNVQSNTASKSESETNFELGLFRKSWQKKFKAIHTDVNPNNIFLSNIREQEPVVKLGDLGNSYDKIRLQSLETRAPEVWRGLGCWPASDVWSLGVTLAHWLCGTPIFGPKDKMVQGLTEAWCIAKIQRLVRPVQAPINPDYEDEFLVANHLETTIFIHPDTNLKTRFIKKGPLREELGRLQNPKVPSELMDFIEYLLVVDHRKRPTASEALLHPYLQSAW
;
A
#
# COMPACT_ATOMS: atom_id res chain seq x y z
N MET A 1 -4.11 23.23 -13.46
CA MET A 1 -5.05 24.14 -12.79
C MET A 1 -5.14 23.74 -11.32
N LEU A 2 -4.88 24.64 -10.38
CA LEU A 2 -5.05 24.34 -8.95
C LEU A 2 -6.53 24.13 -8.65
N LEU A 3 -6.86 23.02 -8.00
CA LEU A 3 -8.22 22.71 -7.56
C LEU A 3 -8.44 23.29 -6.16
N SER A 4 -9.61 23.88 -5.93
CA SER A 4 -10.01 24.46 -4.65
C SER A 4 -11.42 24.03 -4.27
N THR A 5 -11.75 24.11 -2.98
CA THR A 5 -13.12 23.87 -2.48
C THR A 5 -14.11 24.85 -3.13
N GLY A 6 -15.36 24.42 -3.25
CA GLY A 6 -16.43 25.13 -3.95
C GLY A 6 -16.44 24.92 -5.48
N LYS A 7 -15.32 24.54 -6.08
CA LYS A 7 -15.23 24.29 -7.53
C LYS A 7 -16.10 23.12 -7.95
N ILE A 8 -16.78 23.26 -9.09
CA ILE A 8 -17.55 22.20 -9.74
C ILE A 8 -16.72 21.64 -10.89
N LEU A 9 -16.65 20.32 -10.97
CA LEU A 9 -15.95 19.57 -12.01
C LEU A 9 -16.93 18.68 -12.75
N LYS A 10 -16.79 18.60 -14.08
CA LYS A 10 -17.65 17.78 -14.94
C LYS A 10 -16.90 16.51 -15.33
N GLY A 11 -17.43 15.37 -14.91
CA GLY A 11 -17.00 14.05 -15.33
C GLY A 11 -17.85 13.52 -16.48
N LYS A 12 -17.55 12.28 -16.91
CA LYS A 12 -18.30 11.59 -17.98
C LYS A 12 -19.71 11.21 -17.54
N LYS A 13 -19.91 10.89 -16.27
CA LYS A 13 -21.21 10.48 -15.71
C LYS A 13 -21.95 11.61 -14.99
N GLY A 14 -21.25 12.59 -14.43
CA GLY A 14 -21.90 13.60 -13.61
C GLY A 14 -21.07 14.85 -13.32
N SER A 15 -21.62 15.76 -12.51
CA SER A 15 -20.88 16.91 -11.98
C SER A 15 -20.66 16.76 -10.48
N TYR A 16 -19.49 17.18 -10.03
CA TYR A 16 -19.04 17.01 -8.65
C TYR A 16 -18.54 18.34 -8.09
N GLN A 17 -19.06 18.74 -6.93
CA GLN A 17 -18.59 19.91 -6.22
C GLN A 17 -17.55 19.50 -5.17
N LEU A 18 -16.38 20.14 -5.19
CA LEU A 18 -15.33 19.92 -4.21
C LEU A 18 -15.71 20.56 -2.87
N LEU A 19 -15.69 19.79 -1.79
CA LEU A 19 -16.11 20.23 -0.46
C LEU A 19 -14.93 20.47 0.47
N GLU A 20 -13.95 19.55 0.48
CA GLU A 20 -12.88 19.53 1.46
C GLU A 20 -11.60 18.96 0.84
N VAL A 21 -10.44 19.47 1.27
CA VAL A 21 -9.14 18.91 0.90
C VAL A 21 -8.77 17.81 1.88
N LEU A 22 -8.65 16.57 1.40
CA LEU A 22 -8.27 15.39 2.21
C LEU A 22 -6.76 15.13 2.19
N LYS A 23 -6.08 15.48 1.09
CA LYS A 23 -4.62 15.40 0.95
C LYS A 23 -4.15 16.54 0.05
N VAL A 24 -3.10 17.24 0.50
CA VAL A 24 -2.56 18.49 -0.07
C VAL A 24 -2.74 18.55 -1.60
N SER A 25 -3.71 19.36 -2.02
CA SER A 25 -4.05 19.72 -3.41
C SER A 25 -4.29 18.57 -4.41
N THR A 26 -4.37 17.32 -3.94
CA THR A 26 -4.41 16.12 -4.79
C THR A 26 -5.57 15.19 -4.46
N VAL A 27 -6.14 15.23 -3.24
CA VAL A 27 -7.29 14.42 -2.88
C VAL A 27 -8.33 15.29 -2.21
N PHE A 28 -9.57 15.23 -2.71
CA PHE A 28 -10.67 16.06 -2.25
C PHE A 28 -11.89 15.19 -1.92
N LYS A 29 -12.61 15.56 -0.86
CA LYS A 29 -13.99 15.13 -0.68
C LYS A 29 -14.85 15.93 -1.66
N ALA A 30 -15.75 15.25 -2.36
CA ALA A 30 -16.67 15.87 -3.28
C ALA A 30 -18.09 15.33 -3.07
N GLN A 31 -19.09 16.09 -3.51
CA GLN A 31 -20.47 15.61 -3.60
C GLN A 31 -20.93 15.59 -5.05
N SER A 32 -21.68 14.55 -5.43
CA SER A 32 -22.35 14.52 -6.73
C SER A 32 -23.53 15.50 -6.76
N LEU A 33 -23.62 16.30 -7.81
CA LEU A 33 -24.77 17.18 -8.08
C LEU A 33 -25.84 16.47 -8.93
N HIS A 34 -25.39 15.64 -9.88
CA HIS A 34 -26.21 14.74 -10.68
C HIS A 34 -25.32 13.62 -11.22
N ILE A 35 -25.91 12.46 -11.52
CA ILE A 35 -25.24 11.31 -12.15
C ILE A 35 -26.17 10.74 -13.21
N ASN A 36 -25.64 10.48 -14.41
CA ASN A 36 -26.38 10.00 -15.58
C ASN A 36 -27.65 10.81 -15.87
N ALA A 37 -27.54 12.15 -15.75
CA ALA A 37 -28.65 13.11 -15.86
C ALA A 37 -29.80 12.94 -14.83
N VAL A 38 -29.65 12.04 -13.85
CA VAL A 38 -30.59 11.89 -12.74
C VAL A 38 -30.11 12.72 -11.55
N ARG A 39 -31.02 13.50 -10.96
CA ARG A 39 -30.80 14.09 -9.63
C ARG A 39 -30.98 12.99 -8.59
N ILE A 40 -29.86 12.48 -8.10
CA ILE A 40 -29.81 11.50 -7.02
C ILE A 40 -29.55 12.28 -5.72
N PRO A 41 -29.99 11.79 -4.54
CA PRO A 41 -29.42 12.24 -3.28
C PRO A 41 -27.89 12.37 -3.38
N PRO A 42 -27.27 13.41 -2.81
CA PRO A 42 -25.83 13.63 -2.95
C PRO A 42 -25.04 12.42 -2.49
N ILE A 43 -24.26 11.83 -3.40
CA ILE A 43 -23.29 10.79 -3.07
C ILE A 43 -21.98 11.49 -2.76
N PHE A 44 -21.47 11.27 -1.55
CA PHE A 44 -20.12 11.70 -1.20
C PHE A 44 -19.10 10.79 -1.88
N THR A 45 -18.15 11.40 -2.58
CA THR A 45 -17.10 10.72 -3.31
C THR A 45 -15.75 11.34 -3.01
N VAL A 46 -14.69 10.65 -3.39
CA VAL A 46 -13.31 11.13 -3.30
C VAL A 46 -12.80 11.40 -4.70
N LEU A 47 -12.38 12.63 -4.95
CA LEU A 47 -11.72 13.02 -6.18
C LEU A 47 -10.21 13.02 -5.99
N LYS A 48 -9.51 12.22 -6.79
CA LYS A 48 -8.05 12.15 -6.82
C LYS A 48 -7.55 12.85 -8.09
N ASN A 49 -6.69 13.84 -7.91
CA ASN A 49 -5.99 14.60 -8.93
C ASN A 49 -4.48 14.36 -8.79
N ALA A 50 -3.75 14.49 -9.89
CA ALA A 50 -2.30 14.33 -9.91
C ALA A 50 -1.64 15.46 -10.71
N PHE A 51 -0.44 15.84 -10.28
CA PHE A 51 0.43 16.77 -10.99
C PHE A 51 1.65 16.01 -11.53
N ASP A 52 2.23 16.51 -12.62
CA ASP A 52 3.52 16.07 -13.17
C ASP A 52 3.74 14.55 -13.18
N ASP A 53 4.74 14.08 -12.44
CA ASP A 53 5.20 12.69 -12.33
C ASP A 53 4.14 11.74 -11.73
N GLN A 54 3.19 12.25 -10.94
CA GLN A 54 2.12 11.46 -10.34
C GLN A 54 1.02 11.08 -11.34
N LYS A 55 0.94 11.74 -12.51
CA LYS A 55 -0.09 11.44 -13.52
C LYS A 55 -0.01 10.00 -14.00
N ILE A 56 1.20 9.45 -14.11
CA ILE A 56 1.39 8.07 -14.55
C ILE A 56 0.81 7.10 -13.52
N ALA A 57 1.06 7.32 -12.22
CA ALA A 57 0.49 6.50 -11.14
C ALA A 57 -1.05 6.59 -11.11
N LEU A 58 -1.60 7.80 -11.25
CA LEU A 58 -3.06 7.99 -11.28
C LEU A 58 -3.71 7.33 -12.51
N THR A 59 -3.04 7.37 -13.66
CA THR A 59 -3.47 6.69 -14.89
C THR A 59 -3.47 5.18 -14.70
N ARG A 60 -2.41 4.62 -14.12
CA ARG A 60 -2.34 3.18 -13.77
C ARG A 60 -3.44 2.78 -12.81
N GLU A 61 -3.67 3.57 -11.77
CA GLU A 61 -4.74 3.32 -10.78
C GLU A 61 -6.11 3.30 -11.46
N ARG A 62 -6.42 4.33 -12.28
CA ARG A 62 -7.65 4.39 -13.08
C ARG A 62 -7.85 3.14 -13.92
N ASP A 63 -6.79 2.68 -14.60
CA ASP A 63 -6.89 1.53 -15.49
C ASP A 63 -7.00 0.21 -14.72
N ASN A 64 -6.41 0.10 -13.53
CA ASN A 64 -6.58 -1.06 -12.65
C ASN A 64 -8.03 -1.17 -12.13
N TYR A 65 -8.69 -0.06 -11.77
CA TYR A 65 -10.10 -0.11 -11.38
C TYR A 65 -11.06 -0.46 -12.53
N LYS A 66 -10.63 -0.38 -13.79
CA LYS A 66 -11.43 -0.81 -14.95
C LYS A 66 -11.33 -2.31 -15.23
N LEU A 67 -10.43 -3.04 -14.57
CA LEU A 67 -10.33 -4.49 -14.74
C LEU A 67 -11.58 -5.14 -14.14
N ASP A 68 -12.23 -6.03 -14.89
CA ASP A 68 -13.50 -6.66 -14.46
C ASP A 68 -13.39 -7.29 -13.06
N ALA A 69 -12.30 -8.02 -12.80
CA ALA A 69 -12.04 -8.68 -11.51
C ALA A 69 -11.92 -7.70 -10.32
N ILE A 70 -11.60 -6.42 -10.56
CA ILE A 70 -11.55 -5.36 -9.55
C ILE A 70 -12.90 -4.62 -9.51
N ALA A 71 -13.42 -4.23 -10.67
CA ALA A 71 -14.66 -3.45 -10.79
C ALA A 71 -15.88 -4.18 -10.22
N SER A 72 -15.93 -5.52 -10.35
CA SER A 72 -17.03 -6.34 -9.83
C SER A 72 -16.83 -6.78 -8.38
N ASN A 73 -15.70 -6.45 -7.75
CA ASN A 73 -15.35 -6.96 -6.43
C ASN A 73 -15.72 -5.94 -5.33
N PRO A 74 -16.60 -6.30 -4.36
CA PRO A 74 -17.10 -5.37 -3.36
C PRO A 74 -16.03 -4.91 -2.36
N TYR A 75 -14.92 -5.63 -2.25
CA TYR A 75 -13.82 -5.36 -1.31
C TYR A 75 -12.77 -4.40 -1.87
N PHE A 76 -12.92 -3.94 -3.12
CA PHE A 76 -12.12 -2.82 -3.65
C PHE A 76 -12.95 -1.54 -3.68
N ARG A 77 -12.29 -0.39 -3.60
CA ARG A 77 -12.93 0.88 -3.95
C ARG A 77 -13.37 0.85 -5.41
N SER A 78 -14.52 1.46 -5.69
CA SER A 78 -15.07 1.53 -7.05
C SER A 78 -14.71 2.85 -7.72
N LEU A 79 -14.28 2.80 -8.98
CA LEU A 79 -14.14 3.99 -9.82
C LEU A 79 -15.53 4.48 -10.25
N LEU A 80 -15.98 5.59 -9.66
CA LEU A 80 -17.29 6.17 -9.99
C LEU A 80 -17.29 6.80 -11.38
N ASP A 81 -16.35 7.70 -11.65
CA ASP A 81 -16.31 8.54 -12.85
C ASP A 81 -14.88 9.00 -13.15
N VAL A 82 -14.65 9.55 -14.34
CA VAL A 82 -13.40 10.18 -14.75
C VAL A 82 -13.69 11.62 -15.15
N VAL A 83 -12.99 12.56 -14.51
CA VAL A 83 -13.03 13.99 -14.83
C VAL A 83 -11.84 14.32 -15.72
N GLU A 84 -12.10 14.64 -16.98
CA GLU A 84 -11.09 15.11 -17.94
C GLU A 84 -11.11 16.65 -17.96
N ASN A 85 -9.94 17.29 -18.14
CA ASN A 85 -9.92 18.74 -18.27
C ASN A 85 -10.55 19.14 -19.61
N GLU A 86 -11.44 20.13 -19.61
CA GLU A 86 -12.08 20.73 -20.80
C GLU A 86 -11.08 21.48 -21.74
N ARG A 87 -9.78 21.14 -21.75
CA ARG A 87 -8.74 21.82 -22.54
C ARG A 87 -7.82 20.89 -23.35
N GLU A 88 -8.33 19.76 -23.83
CA GLU A 88 -7.67 18.96 -24.88
C GLU A 88 -8.54 18.81 -26.13
N PHE A 89 -9.41 19.80 -26.41
CA PHE A 89 -10.24 19.85 -27.63
C PHE A 89 -9.92 21.03 -28.55
N GLU A 90 -8.79 21.72 -28.37
CA GLU A 90 -8.30 22.73 -29.30
C GLU A 90 -6.85 22.41 -29.69
N ASN A 91 -6.69 21.55 -30.71
CA ASN A 91 -5.80 21.73 -31.86
C ASN A 91 -5.66 20.43 -32.68
N ASP A 92 -6.77 19.85 -33.13
CA ASP A 92 -6.77 18.89 -34.27
C ASP A 92 -6.94 19.63 -35.60
N ASN A 93 -6.12 20.67 -35.81
CA ASN A 93 -6.02 21.35 -37.11
C ASN A 93 -4.66 22.03 -37.24
N VAL A 94 -3.57 21.26 -37.42
CA VAL A 94 -2.43 21.62 -38.30
C VAL A 94 -1.67 20.35 -38.68
N GLN A 95 -1.74 20.05 -39.98
CA GLN A 95 -0.76 19.38 -40.84
C GLN A 95 -0.28 17.96 -40.50
N SER A 96 -0.65 17.06 -41.43
CA SER A 96 0.13 15.92 -41.87
C SER A 96 1.64 16.19 -41.84
N ASN A 97 2.34 15.58 -40.89
CA ASN A 97 3.75 15.27 -41.04
C ASN A 97 4.02 13.89 -40.44
N THR A 98 4.45 13.00 -41.32
CA THR A 98 4.96 11.67 -41.05
C THR A 98 6.16 11.71 -40.10
N ALA A 99 6.04 11.13 -38.91
CA ALA A 99 7.18 10.69 -38.12
C ALA A 99 6.82 9.57 -37.10
N SER A 100 7.46 8.41 -37.32
CA SER A 100 7.92 7.40 -36.35
C SER A 100 6.95 6.69 -35.40
N LYS A 101 6.40 5.58 -35.93
CA LYS A 101 6.11 4.23 -35.39
C LYS A 101 6.56 3.74 -33.98
N SER A 102 7.19 4.49 -33.08
CA SER A 102 7.73 3.90 -31.82
C SER A 102 6.81 3.92 -30.59
N GLU A 103 5.83 4.82 -30.51
CA GLU A 103 4.94 4.92 -29.32
C GLU A 103 3.79 3.90 -29.31
N SER A 104 3.32 3.46 -30.49
CA SER A 104 2.25 2.47 -30.59
C SER A 104 2.72 1.06 -30.24
N GLU A 105 3.98 0.73 -30.59
CA GLU A 105 4.56 -0.59 -30.31
C GLU A 105 4.87 -0.75 -28.82
N THR A 106 5.39 0.29 -28.16
CA THR A 106 5.67 0.29 -26.71
C THR A 106 4.40 0.11 -25.87
N ASN A 107 3.29 0.78 -26.24
CA ASN A 107 2.00 0.63 -25.55
C ASN A 107 1.34 -0.74 -25.82
N PHE A 108 1.56 -1.29 -27.02
CA PHE A 108 1.09 -2.62 -27.37
C PHE A 108 1.87 -3.72 -26.63
N GLU A 109 3.20 -3.56 -26.51
CA GLU A 109 4.06 -4.46 -25.73
C GLU A 109 3.81 -4.37 -24.23
N LEU A 110 3.61 -3.17 -23.66
CA LEU A 110 3.19 -3.01 -22.26
C LEU A 110 1.80 -3.61 -22.01
N GLY A 111 0.89 -3.50 -22.97
CA GLY A 111 -0.44 -4.11 -22.92
C GLY A 111 -0.39 -5.64 -22.98
N LEU A 112 0.48 -6.20 -23.82
CA LEU A 112 0.72 -7.64 -23.93
C LEU A 112 1.48 -8.20 -22.73
N PHE A 113 2.47 -7.46 -22.21
CA PHE A 113 3.18 -7.78 -20.98
C PHE A 113 2.22 -7.77 -19.80
N ARG A 114 1.35 -6.75 -19.66
CA ARG A 114 0.33 -6.68 -18.60
C ARG A 114 -0.72 -7.79 -18.71
N LYS A 115 -1.19 -8.12 -19.91
CA LYS A 115 -2.12 -9.24 -20.14
C LYS A 115 -1.47 -10.61 -19.88
N SER A 116 -0.21 -10.78 -20.28
CA SER A 116 0.62 -11.97 -19.99
C SER A 116 0.86 -12.11 -18.48
N TRP A 117 1.19 -11.00 -17.81
CA TRP A 117 1.48 -10.94 -16.38
C TRP A 117 0.23 -11.23 -15.54
N GLN A 118 -0.93 -10.65 -15.88
CA GLN A 118 -2.21 -10.95 -15.21
C GLN A 118 -2.70 -12.39 -15.44
N LYS A 119 -2.41 -12.99 -16.61
CA LYS A 119 -2.74 -14.40 -16.88
C LYS A 119 -1.79 -15.39 -16.21
N LYS A 120 -0.55 -14.99 -15.89
CA LYS A 120 0.51 -15.88 -15.41
C LYS A 120 0.87 -15.68 -13.93
N PHE A 121 0.59 -14.51 -13.36
CA PHE A 121 0.83 -14.17 -11.96
C PHE A 121 -0.46 -13.64 -11.32
N LYS A 122 -0.89 -14.30 -10.23
CA LYS A 122 -1.91 -13.81 -9.31
C LYS A 122 -1.57 -12.34 -8.97
N ALA A 123 -2.49 -11.41 -9.25
CA ALA A 123 -2.24 -9.98 -9.10
C ALA A 123 -1.73 -9.64 -7.68
N ILE A 124 -0.75 -8.74 -7.59
CA ILE A 124 -0.17 -8.23 -6.35
C ILE A 124 -0.53 -6.75 -6.18
N HIS A 125 -0.91 -6.34 -4.97
CA HIS A 125 -1.26 -4.98 -4.63
C HIS A 125 0.00 -4.11 -4.43
N THR A 126 1.02 -4.65 -3.76
CA THR A 126 2.31 -3.99 -3.47
C THR A 126 2.25 -2.78 -2.54
N ASP A 127 1.08 -2.41 -2.02
CA ASP A 127 0.95 -1.30 -1.07
C ASP A 127 -0.15 -1.52 -0.02
N VAL A 128 -0.31 -2.77 0.44
CA VAL A 128 -1.21 -3.04 1.57
C VAL A 128 -0.60 -2.39 2.81
N ASN A 129 -1.29 -1.38 3.35
CA ASN A 129 -0.86 -0.64 4.52
C ASN A 129 -2.07 0.05 5.18
N PRO A 130 -1.95 0.57 6.42
CA PRO A 130 -3.04 1.25 7.12
C PRO A 130 -3.75 2.38 6.35
N ASN A 131 -3.06 3.09 5.46
CA ASN A 131 -3.62 4.24 4.73
C ASN A 131 -4.44 3.84 3.50
N ASN A 132 -4.33 2.57 3.07
CA ASN A 132 -4.96 2.06 1.86
C ASN A 132 -6.11 1.08 2.15
N ILE A 133 -6.39 0.81 3.42
CA ILE A 133 -7.57 0.05 3.87
C ILE A 133 -8.59 1.04 4.42
N PHE A 134 -9.72 1.17 3.72
CA PHE A 134 -10.79 2.10 4.02
C PHE A 134 -11.90 1.40 4.81
N LEU A 135 -12.31 2.02 5.91
CA LEU A 135 -13.36 1.52 6.78
C LEU A 135 -14.55 2.49 6.76
N SER A 136 -15.75 1.93 6.66
CA SER A 136 -17.00 2.66 6.86
C SER A 136 -17.96 1.80 7.68
N ASN A 137 -18.99 2.41 8.26
CA ASN A 137 -20.01 1.72 9.03
C ASN A 137 -19.44 0.90 10.21
N ILE A 138 -18.35 1.39 10.83
CA ILE A 138 -17.61 0.68 11.90
C ILE A 138 -18.41 0.43 13.19
N ARG A 139 -19.61 1.02 13.30
CA ARG A 139 -20.54 0.82 14.43
C ARG A 139 -21.72 -0.09 14.07
N GLU A 140 -21.86 -0.46 12.81
CA GLU A 140 -22.89 -1.37 12.34
C GLU A 140 -22.41 -2.82 12.53
N GLN A 141 -23.34 -3.78 12.43
CA GLN A 141 -23.03 -5.21 12.58
C GLN A 141 -22.05 -5.70 11.51
N GLU A 142 -22.15 -5.14 10.31
CA GLU A 142 -21.30 -5.47 9.16
C GLU A 142 -20.53 -4.23 8.71
N PRO A 143 -19.34 -3.97 9.29
CA PRO A 143 -18.49 -2.87 8.83
C PRO A 143 -18.02 -3.12 7.41
N VAL A 144 -17.97 -2.06 6.62
CA VAL A 144 -17.53 -2.12 5.22
C VAL A 144 -16.04 -1.83 5.17
N VAL A 145 -15.28 -2.81 4.67
CA VAL A 145 -13.82 -2.73 4.48
C VAL A 145 -13.51 -2.76 2.98
N LYS A 146 -12.74 -1.77 2.50
CA LYS A 146 -12.34 -1.70 1.09
C LYS A 146 -10.86 -1.39 0.94
N LEU A 147 -10.18 -2.12 0.06
CA LEU A 147 -8.81 -1.85 -0.35
C LEU A 147 -8.79 -0.83 -1.50
N GLY A 148 -7.78 0.03 -1.53
CA GLY A 148 -7.59 1.00 -2.60
C GLY A 148 -6.13 1.37 -2.82
N ASP A 149 -5.93 2.33 -3.73
CA ASP A 149 -4.60 2.78 -4.21
C ASP A 149 -3.86 1.72 -5.03
N LEU A 150 -4.40 1.48 -6.23
CA LEU A 150 -3.86 0.52 -7.21
C LEU A 150 -2.86 1.16 -8.17
N GLY A 151 -2.20 2.27 -7.77
CA GLY A 151 -1.38 3.10 -8.66
C GLY A 151 0.09 2.70 -8.79
N ASN A 152 0.55 1.76 -7.98
CA ASN A 152 1.98 1.40 -7.93
C ASN A 152 2.49 0.80 -9.24
N SER A 153 3.74 1.16 -9.58
CA SER A 153 4.48 0.55 -10.68
C SER A 153 5.13 -0.74 -10.20
N TYR A 154 5.17 -1.73 -11.09
CA TYR A 154 5.84 -3.01 -10.88
C TYR A 154 7.29 -3.02 -11.37
N ASP A 155 7.78 -1.89 -11.92
CA ASP A 155 9.11 -1.78 -12.54
C ASP A 155 10.20 -1.42 -11.51
N LYS A 156 9.84 -1.31 -10.23
CA LYS A 156 10.78 -1.01 -9.14
C LYS A 156 11.32 -2.31 -8.55
N ILE A 157 12.63 -2.33 -8.27
CA ILE A 157 13.29 -3.48 -7.64
C ILE A 157 12.82 -3.66 -6.18
N ARG A 158 12.47 -2.55 -5.50
CA ARG A 158 11.95 -2.52 -4.12
C ARG A 158 10.51 -2.05 -4.09
N LEU A 159 9.61 -2.97 -4.38
CA LEU A 159 8.16 -2.78 -4.20
C LEU A 159 7.81 -2.68 -2.70
N GLN A 160 6.59 -2.24 -2.39
CA GLN A 160 6.10 -2.01 -1.02
C GLN A 160 6.72 -0.81 -0.30
N SER A 161 5.95 -0.21 0.62
CA SER A 161 6.44 0.81 1.54
C SER A 161 7.46 0.21 2.51
N LEU A 162 8.34 1.05 3.06
CA LEU A 162 9.42 0.59 3.95
C LEU A 162 8.88 -0.17 5.17
N GLU A 163 7.74 0.28 5.67
CA GLU A 163 7.04 -0.25 6.83
C GLU A 163 6.53 -1.67 6.61
N THR A 164 5.88 -1.94 5.47
CA THR A 164 5.20 -3.20 5.21
C THR A 164 5.93 -4.10 4.21
N ARG A 165 7.16 -3.72 3.80
CA ARG A 165 7.98 -4.49 2.88
C ARG A 165 8.37 -5.85 3.44
N ALA A 166 8.06 -6.90 2.69
CA ALA A 166 8.29 -8.27 3.09
C ALA A 166 9.78 -8.67 3.05
N PRO A 167 10.22 -9.67 3.85
CA PRO A 167 11.62 -10.06 3.93
C PRO A 167 12.20 -10.52 2.59
N GLU A 168 11.42 -11.21 1.76
CA GLU A 168 11.84 -11.64 0.43
C GLU A 168 12.09 -10.44 -0.51
N VAL A 169 11.35 -9.35 -0.36
CA VAL A 169 11.56 -8.12 -1.13
C VAL A 169 12.83 -7.41 -0.65
N TRP A 170 13.05 -7.35 0.66
CA TRP A 170 14.32 -6.84 1.24
C TRP A 170 15.53 -7.65 0.78
N ARG A 171 15.37 -8.94 0.51
CA ARG A 171 16.44 -9.82 0.00
C ARG A 171 16.64 -9.72 -1.51
N GLY A 172 15.79 -9.01 -2.25
CA GLY A 172 15.86 -8.87 -3.70
C GLY A 172 15.24 -10.03 -4.50
N LEU A 173 14.36 -10.83 -3.90
CA LEU A 173 13.65 -11.93 -4.59
C LEU A 173 12.40 -11.45 -5.36
N GLY A 174 12.07 -10.16 -5.29
CA GLY A 174 10.84 -9.60 -5.84
C GLY A 174 9.63 -9.76 -4.91
N CYS A 175 8.50 -9.25 -5.38
CA CYS A 175 7.24 -9.20 -4.64
C CYS A 175 6.24 -10.23 -5.19
N TRP A 176 5.51 -10.87 -4.29
CA TRP A 176 4.62 -11.99 -4.57
C TRP A 176 3.28 -11.79 -3.84
N PRO A 177 2.22 -12.55 -4.16
CA PRO A 177 0.97 -12.49 -3.39
C PRO A 177 1.18 -12.73 -1.89
N ALA A 178 2.12 -13.60 -1.53
CA ALA A 178 2.53 -13.80 -0.14
C ALA A 178 3.09 -12.52 0.50
N SER A 179 3.75 -11.64 -0.27
CA SER A 179 4.27 -10.37 0.22
C SER A 179 3.15 -9.42 0.64
N ASP A 180 1.99 -9.43 -0.02
CA ASP A 180 0.82 -8.67 0.43
C ASP A 180 0.20 -9.25 1.71
N VAL A 181 0.25 -10.58 1.89
CA VAL A 181 -0.16 -11.24 3.15
C VAL A 181 0.74 -10.81 4.31
N TRP A 182 2.05 -10.70 4.07
CA TRP A 182 2.97 -10.12 5.05
C TRP A 182 2.60 -8.68 5.39
N SER A 183 2.36 -7.86 4.37
CA SER A 183 1.99 -6.47 4.56
C SER A 183 0.69 -6.30 5.36
N LEU A 184 -0.28 -7.21 5.20
CA LEU A 184 -1.47 -7.27 6.06
C LEU A 184 -1.09 -7.60 7.51
N GLY A 185 -0.25 -8.60 7.76
CA GLY A 185 0.23 -8.93 9.11
C GLY A 185 0.92 -7.75 9.80
N VAL A 186 1.77 -7.03 9.08
CA VAL A 186 2.42 -5.80 9.58
C VAL A 186 1.37 -4.71 9.87
N THR A 187 0.40 -4.54 8.99
CA THR A 187 -0.69 -3.54 9.13
C THR A 187 -1.50 -3.79 10.40
N LEU A 188 -1.89 -5.04 10.66
CA LEU A 188 -2.60 -5.42 11.88
C LEU A 188 -1.78 -5.13 13.14
N ALA A 189 -0.49 -5.49 13.13
CA ALA A 189 0.40 -5.20 14.24
C ALA A 189 0.56 -3.69 14.49
N HIS A 190 0.65 -2.87 13.44
CA HIS A 190 0.73 -1.41 13.56
C HIS A 190 -0.54 -0.80 14.15
N TRP A 191 -1.72 -1.29 13.74
CA TRP A 191 -2.99 -0.85 14.33
C TRP A 191 -3.09 -1.19 15.80
N LEU A 192 -2.74 -2.42 16.21
CA LEU A 192 -2.75 -2.82 17.62
C LEU A 192 -1.80 -1.97 18.46
N CYS A 193 -0.59 -1.71 17.96
CA CYS A 193 0.39 -0.90 18.68
C CYS A 193 0.07 0.61 18.66
N GLY A 194 -0.84 1.08 17.81
CA GLY A 194 -1.13 2.49 17.59
C GLY A 194 0.04 3.29 17.00
N THR A 195 1.14 2.63 16.62
CA THR A 195 2.35 3.24 16.06
C THR A 195 3.12 2.23 15.21
N PRO A 196 3.85 2.66 14.15
CA PRO A 196 4.68 1.76 13.36
C PRO A 196 5.78 1.12 14.20
N ILE A 197 5.69 -0.20 14.40
CA ILE A 197 6.76 -1.00 15.05
C ILE A 197 7.75 -1.58 14.03
N PHE A 198 7.33 -1.71 12.77
CA PHE A 198 8.18 -1.99 11.61
C PHE A 198 8.51 -0.67 10.88
N GLY A 199 9.51 -0.70 10.00
CA GLY A 199 9.93 0.46 9.21
C GLY A 199 10.85 1.43 9.97
N PRO A 200 11.02 2.66 9.46
CA PRO A 200 12.10 3.56 9.90
C PRO A 200 11.72 4.48 11.07
N LYS A 201 10.47 4.44 11.55
CA LYS A 201 10.04 5.17 12.76
C LYS A 201 11.03 4.86 13.89
N ASP A 202 11.37 5.84 14.73
CA ASP A 202 12.35 5.78 15.84
C ASP A 202 13.83 5.65 15.47
N LYS A 203 14.18 5.68 14.18
CA LYS A 203 15.57 5.68 13.73
C LYS A 203 16.37 6.85 14.29
N MET A 204 17.51 6.51 14.88
CA MET A 204 18.42 7.45 15.55
C MET A 204 19.74 7.67 14.80
N VAL A 205 19.99 6.93 13.71
CA VAL A 205 21.22 7.06 12.90
C VAL A 205 20.88 7.61 11.51
N GLN A 206 21.62 8.63 11.08
CA GLN A 206 21.47 9.22 9.74
C GLN A 206 21.94 8.23 8.65
N GLY A 207 21.32 8.25 7.47
CA GLY A 207 21.81 7.50 6.31
C GLY A 207 21.60 5.98 6.31
N LEU A 208 20.99 5.39 7.35
CA LEU A 208 20.83 3.92 7.49
C LEU A 208 19.36 3.46 7.53
N THR A 209 18.50 4.03 6.70
CA THR A 209 17.05 3.81 6.77
C THR A 209 16.66 2.35 6.52
N GLU A 210 17.22 1.74 5.49
CA GLU A 210 16.91 0.38 5.06
C GLU A 210 17.49 -0.65 6.02
N ALA A 211 18.77 -0.50 6.41
CA ALA A 211 19.39 -1.32 7.43
C ALA A 211 18.61 -1.28 8.77
N TRP A 212 18.07 -0.11 9.15
CA TRP A 212 17.21 0.01 10.33
C TRP A 212 15.92 -0.80 10.20
N CYS A 213 15.28 -0.76 9.02
CA CYS A 213 14.07 -1.53 8.75
C CYS A 213 14.35 -3.04 8.83
N ILE A 214 15.45 -3.50 8.22
CA ILE A 214 15.87 -4.90 8.25
C ILE A 214 16.17 -5.35 9.68
N ALA A 215 16.90 -4.55 10.46
CA ALA A 215 17.24 -4.86 11.85
C ALA A 215 15.98 -4.96 12.74
N LYS A 216 14.96 -4.12 12.49
CA LYS A 216 13.66 -4.25 13.16
C LYS A 216 12.93 -5.55 12.83
N ILE A 217 12.93 -5.97 11.56
CA ILE A 217 12.36 -7.26 11.17
C ILE A 217 13.11 -8.40 11.88
N GLN A 218 14.44 -8.34 11.96
CA GLN A 218 15.25 -9.34 12.67
C GLN A 218 14.89 -9.42 14.16
N ARG A 219 14.65 -8.29 14.83
CA ARG A 219 14.21 -8.28 16.24
C ARG A 219 12.81 -8.86 16.43
N LEU A 220 11.89 -8.50 15.55
CA LEU A 220 10.48 -8.83 15.69
C LEU A 220 10.18 -10.29 15.30
N VAL A 221 10.78 -10.80 14.22
CA VAL A 221 10.34 -12.04 13.55
C VAL A 221 11.49 -12.91 13.00
N ARG A 222 12.63 -12.99 13.71
CA ARG A 222 13.79 -13.85 13.35
C ARG A 222 13.43 -15.33 13.09
N PRO A 223 14.21 -16.05 12.25
CA PRO A 223 15.41 -15.58 11.52
C PRO A 223 15.09 -15.00 10.14
N VAL A 224 15.78 -13.90 9.78
CA VAL A 224 15.78 -13.36 8.41
C VAL A 224 16.98 -13.91 7.66
N GLN A 225 16.73 -14.50 6.49
CA GLN A 225 17.77 -15.07 5.63
C GLN A 225 18.60 -13.95 4.95
N ALA A 226 19.86 -14.24 4.64
CA ALA A 226 20.77 -13.34 3.92
C ALA A 226 20.18 -12.84 2.59
N PRO A 227 20.62 -11.66 2.09
CA PRO A 227 20.14 -11.14 0.82
C PRO A 227 20.58 -12.06 -0.32
N ILE A 228 19.77 -12.07 -1.38
CA ILE A 228 20.07 -12.79 -2.63
C ILE A 228 20.68 -11.82 -3.64
N ASN A 229 20.23 -10.56 -3.65
CA ASN A 229 20.86 -9.50 -4.42
C ASN A 229 22.12 -8.99 -3.69
N PRO A 230 23.33 -9.10 -4.27
CA PRO A 230 24.58 -8.62 -3.68
C PRO A 230 24.57 -7.12 -3.36
N ASP A 231 23.82 -6.31 -4.11
CA ASP A 231 23.71 -4.86 -3.86
C ASP A 231 23.16 -4.54 -2.46
N TYR A 232 22.54 -5.52 -1.79
CA TYR A 232 21.90 -5.36 -0.49
C TYR A 232 22.75 -5.92 0.67
N GLU A 233 23.93 -6.47 0.38
CA GLU A 233 24.80 -7.10 1.38
C GLU A 233 25.23 -6.12 2.48
N ASP A 234 25.68 -4.93 2.10
CA ASP A 234 26.08 -3.88 3.05
C ASP A 234 24.95 -3.49 4.00
N GLU A 235 23.72 -3.34 3.49
CA GLU A 235 22.56 -3.02 4.32
C GLU A 235 22.27 -4.12 5.35
N PHE A 236 22.40 -5.39 4.97
CA PHE A 236 22.21 -6.53 5.88
C PHE A 236 23.34 -6.65 6.90
N LEU A 237 24.59 -6.39 6.51
CA LEU A 237 25.72 -6.35 7.43
C LEU A 237 25.53 -5.27 8.49
N VAL A 238 25.14 -4.06 8.07
CA VAL A 238 24.83 -2.96 8.99
C VAL A 238 23.61 -3.28 9.84
N ALA A 239 22.57 -3.91 9.28
CA ALA A 239 21.39 -4.32 10.04
C ALA A 239 21.74 -5.29 11.18
N ASN A 240 22.56 -6.30 10.91
CA ASN A 240 23.05 -7.25 11.91
C ASN A 240 23.82 -6.54 13.05
N HIS A 241 24.64 -5.55 12.69
CA HIS A 241 25.35 -4.74 13.68
C HIS A 241 24.39 -3.88 14.51
N LEU A 242 23.41 -3.19 13.88
CA LEU A 242 22.41 -2.40 14.59
C LEU A 242 21.53 -3.24 15.52
N GLU A 243 21.18 -4.46 15.11
CA GLU A 243 20.35 -5.38 15.89
C GLU A 243 21.03 -5.80 17.22
N THR A 244 22.33 -6.08 17.16
CA THR A 244 23.10 -6.65 18.27
C THR A 244 23.71 -5.59 19.18
N THR A 245 24.02 -4.40 18.66
CA THR A 245 24.79 -3.39 19.38
C THR A 245 24.04 -2.74 20.54
N ILE A 246 24.73 -2.68 21.69
CA ILE A 246 24.37 -1.90 22.87
C ILE A 246 25.40 -0.78 23.03
N PHE A 247 24.93 0.45 23.18
CA PHE A 247 25.76 1.64 23.39
C PHE A 247 25.37 2.35 24.68
N ILE A 248 26.22 3.25 25.16
CA ILE A 248 25.90 4.15 26.27
C ILE A 248 25.29 5.40 25.65
N HIS A 249 24.03 5.70 25.98
CA HIS A 249 23.33 6.85 25.41
C HIS A 249 23.94 8.15 25.92
N PRO A 250 24.34 9.10 25.04
CA PRO A 250 25.09 10.29 25.45
C PRO A 250 24.31 11.16 26.44
N ASP A 251 23.00 11.31 26.25
CA ASP A 251 22.19 12.18 27.12
C ASP A 251 21.75 11.55 28.44
N THR A 252 21.63 10.22 28.51
CA THR A 252 21.08 9.53 29.70
C THR A 252 22.11 8.70 30.45
N ASN A 253 23.27 8.47 29.85
CA ASN A 253 24.33 7.58 30.34
C ASN A 253 23.87 6.13 30.62
N LEU A 254 22.74 5.72 30.03
CA LEU A 254 22.18 4.38 30.17
C LEU A 254 22.60 3.46 29.01
N LYS A 255 22.88 2.19 29.33
CA LYS A 255 23.08 1.14 28.32
C LYS A 255 21.79 0.94 27.53
N THR A 256 21.85 1.20 26.23
CA THR A 256 20.70 1.24 25.32
C THR A 256 21.01 0.46 24.05
N ARG A 257 20.01 -0.25 23.49
CA ARG A 257 20.10 -0.88 22.16
C ARG A 257 19.74 0.14 21.09
N PHE A 258 20.35 0.03 19.90
CA PHE A 258 19.86 0.75 18.73
C PHE A 258 18.42 0.33 18.42
N ILE A 259 18.20 -0.97 18.18
CA ILE A 259 16.84 -1.49 17.99
C ILE A 259 16.23 -1.89 19.33
N LYS A 260 15.40 -1.02 19.87
CA LYS A 260 14.75 -1.21 21.19
C LYS A 260 13.66 -2.29 21.19
N LYS A 261 13.10 -2.61 20.02
CA LYS A 261 11.99 -3.57 19.87
C LYS A 261 12.40 -4.99 20.24
N GLY A 262 11.47 -5.71 20.86
CA GLY A 262 11.49 -7.12 21.21
C GLY A 262 11.00 -8.05 20.10
N PRO A 263 10.95 -9.36 20.36
CA PRO A 263 10.13 -10.30 19.58
C PRO A 263 8.68 -9.81 19.49
N LEU A 264 8.03 -10.06 18.36
CA LEU A 264 6.69 -9.54 18.06
C LEU A 264 5.67 -9.93 19.15
N ARG A 265 5.64 -11.20 19.57
CA ARG A 265 4.73 -11.67 20.63
C ARG A 265 4.83 -10.86 21.91
N GLU A 266 6.06 -10.52 22.30
CA GLU A 266 6.29 -9.73 23.51
C GLU A 266 5.83 -8.28 23.33
N GLU A 267 6.09 -7.68 22.16
CA GLU A 267 5.61 -6.32 21.86
C GLU A 267 4.08 -6.25 21.89
N LEU A 268 3.39 -7.23 21.28
CA LEU A 268 1.93 -7.31 21.30
C LEU A 268 1.38 -7.64 22.69
N GLY A 269 2.03 -8.56 23.42
CA GLY A 269 1.62 -8.96 24.77
C GLY A 269 1.78 -7.87 25.84
N ARG A 270 2.60 -6.85 25.59
CA ARG A 270 2.72 -5.67 26.48
C ARG A 270 1.56 -4.70 26.35
N LEU A 271 0.74 -4.80 25.31
CA LEU A 271 -0.46 -3.96 25.15
C LEU A 271 -1.54 -4.42 26.15
N GLN A 272 -1.98 -3.52 27.04
CA GLN A 272 -2.93 -3.85 28.12
C GLN A 272 -4.33 -3.24 27.93
N ASN A 273 -4.49 -2.24 27.07
CA ASN A 273 -5.72 -1.45 26.96
C ASN A 273 -6.15 -1.24 25.49
N PRO A 274 -6.94 -2.18 24.92
CA PRO A 274 -7.28 -3.49 25.47
C PRO A 274 -6.12 -4.48 25.38
N LYS A 275 -6.17 -5.54 26.19
CA LYS A 275 -5.24 -6.67 26.07
C LYS A 275 -5.49 -7.38 24.73
N VAL A 276 -4.42 -7.71 24.02
CA VAL A 276 -4.51 -8.45 22.75
C VAL A 276 -4.80 -9.93 23.05
N PRO A 277 -5.88 -10.52 22.47
CA PRO A 277 -6.15 -11.96 22.59
C PRO A 277 -5.02 -12.81 22.02
N SER A 278 -4.79 -13.99 22.61
CA SER A 278 -3.70 -14.88 22.15
C SER A 278 -3.94 -15.37 20.73
N GLU A 279 -5.18 -15.68 20.40
CA GLU A 279 -5.63 -16.19 19.11
C GLU A 279 -5.41 -15.16 18.00
N LEU A 280 -5.54 -13.86 18.32
CA LEU A 280 -5.21 -12.77 17.41
C LEU A 280 -3.69 -12.65 17.21
N MET A 281 -2.90 -12.81 18.28
CA MET A 281 -1.43 -12.85 18.16
C MET A 281 -0.97 -14.04 17.32
N ASP A 282 -1.57 -15.23 17.52
CA ASP A 282 -1.31 -16.44 16.74
C ASP A 282 -1.62 -16.19 15.26
N PHE A 283 -2.76 -15.54 14.96
CA PHE A 283 -3.13 -15.17 13.60
C PHE A 283 -2.11 -14.20 12.96
N ILE A 284 -1.70 -13.15 13.68
CA ILE A 284 -0.72 -12.19 13.15
C ILE A 284 0.63 -12.87 12.87
N GLU A 285 1.09 -13.75 13.78
CA GLU A 285 2.31 -14.53 13.56
C GLU A 285 2.19 -15.50 12.39
N TYR A 286 1.01 -16.10 12.19
CA TYR A 286 0.72 -16.95 11.03
C TYR A 286 0.86 -16.20 9.70
N LEU A 287 0.50 -14.90 9.65
CA LEU A 287 0.72 -14.05 8.47
C LEU A 287 2.20 -13.62 8.31
N LEU A 288 2.95 -13.51 9.40
CA LEU A 288 4.32 -12.99 9.45
C LEU A 288 5.40 -14.08 9.39
N VAL A 289 5.13 -15.15 8.65
CA VAL A 289 6.13 -16.17 8.33
C VAL A 289 7.18 -15.58 7.36
N VAL A 290 8.46 -15.61 7.76
CA VAL A 290 9.56 -15.03 6.98
C VAL A 290 9.78 -15.72 5.65
N ASP A 291 9.75 -17.06 5.61
CA ASP A 291 9.85 -17.79 4.33
C ASP A 291 8.52 -17.66 3.57
N HIS A 292 8.52 -16.80 2.54
CA HIS A 292 7.35 -16.54 1.69
C HIS A 292 6.74 -17.79 1.06
N ARG A 293 7.48 -18.90 0.94
CA ARG A 293 6.96 -20.18 0.40
C ARG A 293 6.18 -20.98 1.44
N LYS A 294 6.39 -20.70 2.73
CA LYS A 294 5.70 -21.31 3.87
C LYS A 294 4.62 -20.39 4.45
N ARG A 295 4.61 -19.12 4.06
CA ARG A 295 3.61 -18.14 4.45
C ARG A 295 2.26 -18.54 3.82
N PRO A 296 1.15 -18.44 4.57
CA PRO A 296 -0.16 -18.75 4.02
C PRO A 296 -0.50 -17.85 2.84
N THR A 297 -1.26 -18.41 1.91
CA THR A 297 -2.02 -17.62 0.94
C THR A 297 -3.16 -16.87 1.64
N ALA A 298 -3.71 -15.84 0.99
CA ALA A 298 -4.86 -15.11 1.52
C ALA A 298 -6.06 -16.04 1.79
N SER A 299 -6.30 -17.04 0.92
CA SER A 299 -7.38 -18.01 1.12
C SER A 299 -7.14 -18.92 2.32
N GLU A 300 -5.90 -19.37 2.55
CA GLU A 300 -5.56 -20.16 3.75
C GLU A 300 -5.65 -19.32 5.02
N ALA A 301 -5.24 -18.04 4.97
CA ALA A 301 -5.36 -17.12 6.09
C ALA A 301 -6.82 -16.94 6.53
N LEU A 302 -7.78 -16.90 5.60
CA LEU A 302 -9.21 -16.82 5.93
C LEU A 302 -9.72 -18.06 6.69
N LEU A 303 -9.08 -19.21 6.53
CA LEU A 303 -9.43 -20.46 7.22
C LEU A 303 -8.81 -20.55 8.62
N HIS A 304 -8.02 -19.56 9.05
CA HIS A 304 -7.37 -19.58 10.36
C HIS A 304 -8.41 -19.59 11.50
N PRO A 305 -8.21 -20.37 12.58
CA PRO A 305 -9.18 -20.52 13.67
C PRO A 305 -9.68 -19.21 14.26
N TYR A 306 -8.81 -18.22 14.44
CA TYR A 306 -9.17 -16.88 14.94
C TYR A 306 -10.31 -16.23 14.13
N LEU A 307 -10.25 -16.32 12.80
CA LEU A 307 -11.28 -15.77 11.94
C LEU A 307 -12.52 -16.66 11.92
N GLN A 308 -12.36 -17.98 11.97
CA GLN A 308 -13.49 -18.92 11.97
C GLN A 308 -14.29 -18.88 13.29
N SER A 309 -13.67 -18.51 14.40
CA SER A 309 -14.33 -18.34 15.70
C SER A 309 -15.02 -17.00 15.91
N ALA A 310 -14.78 -16.04 15.00
CA ALA A 310 -15.28 -14.67 15.12
C ALA A 310 -16.63 -14.44 14.41
N TRP A 311 -17.24 -15.51 13.87
CA TRP A 311 -18.52 -15.51 13.17
C TRP A 311 -19.45 -16.59 13.71
#